data_AF-A0A9D4WBV1-F1
#
_entry.id   AF-A0A9D4WBV1-F1
#
_cell.length_a   1.000
_cell.length_b   1.000
_cell.length_c   1.000
_cell.angle_alpha   90.00
_cell.angle_beta   90.00
_cell.angle_gamma   90.00
#
_symmetry.space_group_name_H-M   'P 1'
#
loop_
_entity.id
_entity.type
_entity.pdbx_description
1 polymer ?
#
loop_
_entity_poly.entity_id
_entity_poly.type
_entity_poly.pdbx_seq_one_letter_code
_entity_poly.pdbx_strand_id
1 'polypeptide(L)'
;MASKPTTCSSSATSTIFRPGTLVEISNNVDGYYGSWFTGKIVRCLRGHKFVVEYDKIMVDDEGTKGLQETVNRSQLRPIPPEEIIQDFQVGDEVDAYHNDGWWKGRISESFGGGMWAVYFKDWSEQQAYSDEQLRRHHKWVNGSWIPPFPQQDDDTEIKETAREKAPETVTGDKVDFKFKPGTLVEVCSEEDGFKGAWFCATLIEPKAGWKFEVEYDSFVDDEDDYKLLREEISIFHIRPVPPKTDDIDEFKVLDEVDAYYRDGWWVGVVSKVLGDSKYVIYFINSNEEMEFQHSELRVHQDWVDNKWVMASKV
;
A
#
# COMPACT_ATOMS: atom_id res chain seq x y z
N MET A 1 -23.55 50.84 27.65
CA MET A 1 -23.13 49.47 28.02
C MET A 1 -22.46 48.87 26.79
N ALA A 2 -21.13 48.86 26.76
CA ALA A 2 -20.36 48.35 25.63
C ALA A 2 -19.81 46.97 26.00
N SER A 3 -20.25 45.95 25.28
CA SER A 3 -19.77 44.57 25.43
C SER A 3 -18.33 44.48 24.92
N LYS A 4 -17.42 44.01 25.80
CA LYS A 4 -16.02 43.76 25.47
C LYS A 4 -15.90 42.66 24.39
N PRO A 5 -14.93 42.76 23.46
CA PRO A 5 -14.60 41.65 22.57
C PRO A 5 -13.86 40.57 23.37
N THR A 6 -14.43 39.37 23.36
CA THR A 6 -13.84 38.14 23.90
C THR A 6 -12.61 37.76 23.09
N THR A 7 -11.44 37.81 23.73
CA THR A 7 -10.18 37.33 23.18
C THR A 7 -10.25 35.81 22.99
N CYS A 8 -10.30 35.34 21.74
CA CYS A 8 -10.08 33.93 21.43
C CYS A 8 -8.59 33.61 21.59
N SER A 9 -8.31 32.72 22.54
CA SER A 9 -7.03 32.07 22.80
C SER A 9 -6.33 31.61 21.51
N SER A 10 -5.16 32.18 21.20
CA SER A 10 -4.30 31.76 20.09
C SER A 10 -3.63 30.43 20.42
N SER A 11 -4.16 29.33 19.89
CA SER A 11 -3.47 28.04 19.88
C SER A 11 -2.21 28.13 19.03
N ALA A 12 -1.07 27.63 19.55
CA ALA A 12 0.22 27.55 18.87
C ALA A 12 0.17 26.82 17.51
N THR A 13 -0.91 26.07 17.22
CA THR A 13 -1.13 25.39 15.93
C THR A 13 -1.47 26.33 14.76
N SER A 14 -1.83 27.60 15.02
CA SER A 14 -2.17 28.60 13.99
C SER A 14 -0.95 29.21 13.27
N THR A 15 0.26 28.98 13.76
CA THR A 15 1.47 29.57 13.16
C THR A 15 2.05 28.73 12.02
N ILE A 16 1.81 27.42 12.04
CA ILE A 16 2.44 26.45 11.13
C ILE A 16 1.79 26.45 9.74
N PHE A 17 0.46 26.60 9.64
CA PHE A 17 -0.26 26.47 8.37
C PHE A 17 -0.74 27.84 7.88
N ARG A 18 0.14 28.55 7.14
CA ARG A 18 -0.12 29.88 6.59
C ARG A 18 0.05 29.88 5.06
N PRO A 19 -0.51 30.87 4.35
CA PRO A 19 -0.26 31.01 2.92
C PRO A 19 1.25 31.08 2.63
N GLY A 20 1.70 30.31 1.64
CA GLY A 20 3.10 30.14 1.27
C GLY A 20 3.83 29.01 2.00
N THR A 21 3.26 28.40 3.04
CA THR A 21 3.90 27.28 3.74
C THR A 21 3.87 26.01 2.90
N LEU A 22 5.02 25.33 2.79
CA LEU A 22 5.14 23.99 2.23
C LEU A 22 4.61 22.94 3.21
N VAL A 23 3.84 22.01 2.69
CA VAL A 23 3.12 20.99 3.46
C VAL A 23 3.08 19.69 2.68
N GLU A 24 2.90 18.59 3.41
CA GLU A 24 2.41 17.36 2.82
C GLU A 24 0.89 17.27 3.01
N ILE A 25 0.21 16.84 1.96
CA ILE A 25 -1.25 16.81 1.83
C ILE A 25 -1.69 15.34 1.71
N SER A 26 -2.58 14.90 2.61
CA SER A 26 -3.16 13.56 2.51
C SER A 26 -4.36 13.54 1.59
N ASN A 27 -4.36 12.58 0.67
CA ASN A 27 -5.52 12.29 -0.13
C ASN A 27 -6.37 11.23 0.59
N ASN A 28 -7.66 11.51 0.76
CA ASN A 28 -8.62 10.62 1.41
C ASN A 28 -9.57 9.96 0.40
N VAL A 29 -9.27 10.05 -0.90
CA VAL A 29 -9.99 9.33 -1.95
C VAL A 29 -9.61 7.85 -1.87
N ASP A 30 -10.59 6.96 -2.06
CA ASP A 30 -10.39 5.51 -2.07
C ASP A 30 -9.27 5.13 -3.06
N GLY A 31 -8.34 4.28 -2.63
CA GLY A 31 -7.11 3.93 -3.36
C GLY A 31 -5.89 4.81 -3.07
N TYR A 32 -6.06 6.00 -2.49
CA TYR A 32 -4.98 6.90 -2.08
C TYR A 32 -4.83 7.04 -0.57
N TYR A 33 -5.57 6.24 0.21
CA TYR A 33 -5.52 6.27 1.66
C TYR A 33 -4.07 6.03 2.14
N GLY A 34 -3.59 6.88 3.04
CA GLY A 34 -2.22 6.77 3.57
C GLY A 34 -1.12 7.46 2.73
N SER A 35 -1.45 8.04 1.58
CA SER A 35 -0.50 8.82 0.77
C SER A 35 -0.33 10.27 1.24
N TRP A 36 0.86 10.82 0.99
CA TRP A 36 1.22 12.20 1.26
C TRP A 36 1.91 12.85 0.05
N PHE A 37 1.31 13.89 -0.50
CA PHE A 37 1.86 14.64 -1.64
C PHE A 37 2.38 15.99 -1.20
N THR A 38 3.46 16.46 -1.80
CA THR A 38 4.00 17.79 -1.49
C THR A 38 3.18 18.89 -2.16
N GLY A 39 3.02 20.00 -1.46
CA GLY A 39 2.39 21.18 -2.00
C GLY A 39 2.56 22.39 -1.10
N LYS A 40 1.89 23.48 -1.47
CA LYS A 40 1.90 24.75 -0.74
C LYS A 40 0.50 25.20 -0.37
N ILE A 41 0.36 25.82 0.79
CA ILE A 41 -0.90 26.49 1.15
C ILE A 41 -1.01 27.79 0.34
N VAL A 42 -2.07 27.91 -0.46
CA VAL A 42 -2.37 29.12 -1.23
C VAL A 42 -3.17 30.12 -0.39
N ARG A 43 -4.16 29.65 0.38
CA ARG A 43 -4.97 30.50 1.26
C ARG A 43 -5.62 29.70 2.39
N CYS A 44 -5.86 30.36 3.52
CA CYS A 44 -6.62 29.82 4.65
C CYS A 44 -8.09 30.28 4.55
N LEU A 45 -9.02 29.36 4.74
CA LEU A 45 -10.46 29.62 4.76
C LEU A 45 -11.01 29.51 6.20
N ARG A 46 -12.26 29.93 6.39
CA ARG A 46 -12.96 29.75 7.68
C ARG A 46 -13.21 28.26 7.94
N GLY A 47 -13.27 27.89 9.22
CA GLY A 47 -13.59 26.51 9.62
C GLY A 47 -12.45 25.51 9.43
N HIS A 48 -11.19 25.93 9.61
CA HIS A 48 -10.00 25.05 9.50
C HIS A 48 -9.83 24.38 8.14
N LYS A 49 -10.28 25.06 7.08
CA LYS A 49 -10.10 24.65 5.68
C LYS A 49 -9.00 25.46 5.02
N PHE A 50 -8.28 24.83 4.09
CA PHE A 50 -7.14 25.41 3.40
C PHE A 50 -7.28 25.12 1.92
N VAL A 51 -6.88 26.08 1.08
CA VAL A 51 -6.68 25.80 -0.33
C VAL A 51 -5.20 25.56 -0.51
N VAL A 52 -4.87 24.39 -1.03
CA VAL A 52 -3.51 23.97 -1.33
C VAL A 52 -3.32 23.88 -2.83
N GLU A 53 -2.07 23.96 -3.26
CA GLU A 53 -1.64 23.69 -4.63
C GLU A 53 -0.57 22.61 -4.56
N TYR A 54 -0.79 21.50 -5.26
CA TYR A 54 0.18 20.40 -5.31
C TYR A 54 1.37 20.79 -6.18
N ASP A 55 2.56 20.29 -5.83
CA ASP A 55 3.78 20.62 -6.58
C ASP A 55 3.90 19.84 -7.89
N LYS A 56 3.42 18.60 -7.91
CA LYS A 56 3.63 17.64 -9.01
C LYS A 56 2.34 17.16 -9.69
N ILE A 57 1.18 17.54 -9.16
CA ILE A 57 -0.12 17.19 -9.74
C ILE A 57 -0.64 18.42 -10.47
N MET A 58 -0.83 18.31 -11.79
CA MET A 58 -1.20 19.43 -12.67
C MET A 58 -2.63 19.27 -13.18
N VAL A 59 -3.31 20.38 -13.46
CA VAL A 59 -4.67 20.40 -14.05
C VAL A 59 -4.64 20.24 -15.56
N ASP A 60 -3.51 20.59 -16.17
CA ASP A 60 -3.29 20.55 -17.61
C ASP A 60 -2.15 19.59 -17.97
N ASP A 61 -2.29 18.97 -19.13
CA ASP A 61 -1.26 18.08 -19.70
C ASP A 61 0.02 18.87 -20.06
N GLU A 62 -0.08 20.19 -20.15
CA GLU A 62 1.01 21.12 -20.44
C GLU A 62 1.88 21.43 -19.21
N GLY A 63 1.45 21.03 -18.01
CA GLY A 63 2.18 21.23 -16.75
C GLY A 63 2.34 22.70 -16.36
N THR A 64 1.41 23.56 -16.76
CA THR A 64 1.47 25.01 -16.50
C THR A 64 0.72 25.42 -15.25
N LYS A 65 -0.21 24.58 -14.77
CA LYS A 65 -1.07 24.89 -13.62
C LYS A 65 -1.20 23.73 -12.65
N GLY A 66 -0.65 23.91 -11.44
CA GLY A 66 -0.81 22.96 -10.33
C GLY A 66 -2.28 22.81 -9.91
N LEU A 67 -2.68 21.58 -9.59
CA LEU A 67 -3.99 21.26 -9.05
C LEU A 67 -4.19 21.98 -7.72
N GLN A 68 -5.30 22.72 -7.61
CA GLN A 68 -5.71 23.34 -6.36
C GLN A 68 -6.93 22.64 -5.78
N GLU A 69 -6.85 22.28 -4.50
CA GLU A 69 -7.93 21.62 -3.78
C GLU A 69 -8.21 22.31 -2.44
N THR A 70 -9.44 22.16 -1.95
CA THR A 70 -9.80 22.60 -0.59
C THR A 70 -9.76 21.41 0.36
N VAL A 71 -8.82 21.44 1.29
CA VAL A 71 -8.58 20.37 2.26
C VAL A 71 -8.83 20.83 3.69
N ASN A 72 -9.07 19.88 4.60
CA ASN A 72 -9.20 20.17 6.03
C ASN A 72 -7.83 20.15 6.72
N ARG A 73 -7.71 20.79 7.90
CA ARG A 73 -6.49 20.76 8.72
C ARG A 73 -5.95 19.35 8.99
N SER A 74 -6.84 18.36 9.12
CA SER A 74 -6.48 16.96 9.39
C SER A 74 -5.73 16.30 8.23
N GLN A 75 -5.86 16.83 7.01
CA GLN A 75 -5.18 16.35 5.81
C GLN A 75 -3.85 17.05 5.56
N LEU A 76 -3.37 17.86 6.52
CA LEU A 76 -2.15 18.64 6.38
C LEU A 76 -1.16 18.29 7.48
N ARG A 77 0.09 18.08 7.07
CA ARG A 77 1.26 18.06 7.95
C ARG A 77 2.38 18.94 7.37
N PRO A 78 3.32 19.41 8.20
CA PRO A 78 4.53 20.07 7.68
C PRO A 78 5.32 19.10 6.79
N ILE A 79 6.27 19.61 6.02
CA ILE A 79 7.30 18.74 5.44
C ILE A 79 8.09 18.10 6.60
N PRO A 80 8.23 16.76 6.65
CA PRO A 80 9.10 16.10 7.62
C PRO A 80 10.53 16.65 7.51
N PRO A 81 11.25 16.86 8.63
CA PRO A 81 12.69 17.11 8.59
C PRO A 81 13.42 16.05 7.75
N GLU A 82 14.44 16.45 7.00
CA GLU A 82 15.27 15.49 6.27
C GLU A 82 16.00 14.57 7.26
N GLU A 83 15.74 13.27 7.14
CA GLU A 83 16.46 12.22 7.86
C GLU A 83 17.31 11.44 6.87
N ILE A 84 18.61 11.34 7.15
CA ILE A 84 19.48 10.36 6.49
C ILE A 84 19.43 9.10 7.35
N ILE A 85 18.47 8.22 7.08
CA ILE A 85 18.34 6.93 7.76
C ILE A 85 18.96 5.87 6.86
N GLN A 86 20.01 5.22 7.35
CA GLN A 86 20.75 4.16 6.64
C GLN A 86 20.63 2.79 7.33
N ASP A 87 19.80 2.69 8.38
CA ASP A 87 19.72 1.53 9.28
C ASP A 87 18.32 0.91 9.34
N PHE A 88 17.62 0.88 8.20
CA PHE A 88 16.36 0.16 8.09
C PHE A 88 16.49 -1.32 8.46
N GLN A 89 15.42 -1.93 8.97
CA GLN A 89 15.34 -3.36 9.28
C GLN A 89 14.02 -3.95 8.77
N VAL A 90 14.04 -5.26 8.48
CA VAL A 90 12.80 -6.00 8.19
C VAL A 90 11.84 -5.86 9.38
N GLY A 91 10.62 -5.44 9.08
CA GLY A 91 9.56 -5.15 10.03
C GLY A 91 9.35 -3.66 10.33
N ASP A 92 10.26 -2.77 9.92
CA ASP A 92 10.11 -1.33 10.14
C ASP A 92 8.95 -0.72 9.34
N GLU A 93 8.24 0.25 9.93
CA GLU A 93 7.25 1.06 9.20
C GLU A 93 7.96 2.23 8.52
N VAL A 94 7.75 2.35 7.22
CA VAL A 94 8.40 3.37 6.36
C VAL A 94 7.36 4.13 5.55
N ASP A 95 7.71 5.34 5.14
CA ASP A 95 7.07 6.02 4.02
C ASP A 95 7.96 5.78 2.79
N ALA A 96 7.41 5.19 1.73
CA ALA A 96 8.09 4.93 0.47
C ALA A 96 7.65 5.91 -0.62
N TYR A 97 8.60 6.46 -1.37
CA TYR A 97 8.34 7.43 -2.42
C TYR A 97 7.97 6.73 -3.73
N HIS A 98 6.71 6.89 -4.15
CA HIS A 98 6.14 6.26 -5.34
C HIS A 98 5.04 7.15 -5.95
N ASN A 99 4.96 7.24 -7.29
CA ASN A 99 3.96 8.04 -8.01
C ASN A 99 3.78 9.46 -7.43
N ASP A 100 4.89 10.15 -7.18
CA ASP A 100 4.95 11.51 -6.63
C ASP A 100 4.40 11.73 -5.22
N GLY A 101 4.07 10.65 -4.52
CA GLY A 101 3.63 10.64 -3.14
C GLY A 101 4.53 9.79 -2.23
N TRP A 102 4.41 10.02 -0.93
CA TRP A 102 4.96 9.17 0.11
C TRP A 102 3.88 8.25 0.66
N TRP A 103 4.14 6.95 0.65
CA TRP A 103 3.16 5.90 0.96
C TRP A 103 3.60 5.08 2.15
N LYS A 104 2.69 4.90 3.12
CA LYS A 104 3.00 4.10 4.30
C LYS A 104 3.08 2.62 3.94
N GLY A 105 4.23 2.02 4.19
CA GLY A 105 4.44 0.57 4.08
C GLY A 105 5.22 -0.01 5.25
N ARG A 106 5.51 -1.30 5.16
CA ARG A 106 6.38 -2.04 6.09
C ARG A 106 7.48 -2.74 5.30
N ILE A 107 8.72 -2.64 5.77
CA ILE A 107 9.82 -3.41 5.17
C ILE A 107 9.58 -4.90 5.41
N SER A 108 9.48 -5.68 4.34
CA SER A 108 9.27 -7.14 4.38
C SER A 108 10.55 -7.93 4.15
N GLU A 109 11.49 -7.37 3.39
CA GLU A 109 12.73 -8.04 3.01
C GLU A 109 13.88 -7.06 2.75
N SER A 110 15.12 -7.51 2.98
CA SER A 110 16.35 -6.79 2.61
C SER A 110 17.10 -7.55 1.53
N PHE A 111 17.42 -6.91 0.40
CA PHE A 111 18.18 -7.53 -0.70
C PHE A 111 19.69 -7.31 -0.60
N GLY A 112 20.12 -6.52 0.39
CA GLY A 112 21.49 -6.01 0.48
C GLY A 112 21.73 -4.82 -0.47
N GLY A 113 22.80 -4.06 -0.22
CA GLY A 113 23.15 -2.92 -1.08
C GLY A 113 22.21 -1.71 -0.98
N GLY A 114 21.48 -1.55 0.14
CA GLY A 114 20.57 -0.42 0.35
C GLY A 114 19.22 -0.54 -0.37
N MET A 115 18.82 -1.77 -0.73
CA MET A 115 17.52 -2.07 -1.33
C MET A 115 16.62 -2.89 -0.42
N TRP A 116 15.35 -2.51 -0.36
CA TRP A 116 14.36 -3.04 0.56
C TRP A 116 13.06 -3.34 -0.16
N ALA A 117 12.42 -4.48 0.14
CA ALA A 117 11.03 -4.69 -0.21
C ALA A 117 10.16 -4.02 0.83
N VAL A 118 9.17 -3.26 0.38
CA VAL A 118 8.15 -2.64 1.21
C VAL A 118 6.79 -3.19 0.83
N TYR A 119 6.12 -3.81 1.79
CA TYR A 119 4.74 -4.26 1.72
C TYR A 119 3.78 -3.11 2.05
N PHE A 120 2.81 -2.87 1.18
CA PHE A 120 1.73 -1.92 1.39
C PHE A 120 0.46 -2.68 1.71
N LYS A 121 -0.02 -2.54 2.95
CA LYS A 121 -1.23 -3.22 3.40
C LYS A 121 -2.47 -2.83 2.58
N ASP A 122 -2.56 -1.56 2.19
CA ASP A 122 -3.75 -1.04 1.52
C ASP A 122 -3.91 -1.56 0.09
N TRP A 123 -2.85 -2.14 -0.49
CA TRP A 123 -2.84 -2.72 -1.83
C TRP A 123 -2.46 -4.21 -1.86
N SER A 124 -2.17 -4.79 -0.69
CA SER A 124 -1.65 -6.16 -0.54
C SER A 124 -0.49 -6.51 -1.48
N GLU A 125 0.37 -5.53 -1.77
CA GLU A 125 1.48 -5.62 -2.73
C GLU A 125 2.83 -5.32 -2.06
N GLN A 126 3.92 -5.82 -2.65
CA GLN A 126 5.29 -5.51 -2.26
C GLN A 126 6.00 -4.80 -3.43
N GLN A 127 6.82 -3.79 -3.15
CA GLN A 127 7.67 -3.14 -4.15
C GLN A 127 9.06 -2.87 -3.59
N ALA A 128 10.07 -2.80 -4.46
CA ALA A 128 11.43 -2.47 -4.04
C ALA A 128 11.73 -0.97 -4.11
N TYR A 129 12.44 -0.52 -3.09
CA TYR A 129 12.89 0.86 -2.96
C TYR A 129 14.35 0.88 -2.50
N SER A 130 15.09 1.88 -2.98
CA SER A 130 16.40 2.20 -2.42
C SER A 130 16.27 3.01 -1.13
N ASP A 131 17.37 3.15 -0.38
CA ASP A 131 17.44 4.02 0.80
C ASP A 131 16.96 5.46 0.52
N GLU A 132 17.21 6.01 -0.69
CA GLU A 132 16.81 7.36 -1.07
C GLU A 132 15.29 7.51 -1.30
N GLN A 133 14.62 6.40 -1.57
CA GLN A 133 13.18 6.34 -1.79
C GLN A 133 12.42 5.97 -0.51
N LEU A 134 13.12 5.75 0.60
CA LEU A 134 12.53 5.40 1.89
C LEU A 134 12.83 6.46 2.95
N ARG A 135 11.88 6.65 3.85
CA ARG A 135 12.09 7.33 5.13
C ARG A 135 11.32 6.59 6.21
N ARG A 136 11.68 6.77 7.48
CA ARG A 136 10.87 6.22 8.58
C ARG A 136 9.45 6.79 8.50
N HIS A 137 8.46 5.98 8.86
CA HIS A 137 7.09 6.47 8.92
C HIS A 137 6.88 7.33 10.17
N HIS A 138 6.49 8.59 9.99
CA HIS A 138 6.12 9.50 11.09
C HIS A 138 4.67 9.97 10.94
N LYS A 139 3.94 9.96 12.06
CA LYS A 139 2.60 10.52 12.19
C LYS A 139 2.67 11.95 12.72
N TRP A 140 1.95 12.87 12.11
CA TRP A 140 1.80 14.23 12.62
C TRP A 140 0.54 14.31 13.50
N VAL A 141 0.72 14.41 14.81
CA VAL A 141 -0.38 14.44 15.79
C VAL A 141 -0.24 15.66 16.67
N ASN A 142 -1.30 16.48 16.74
CA ASN A 142 -1.40 17.64 17.64
C ASN A 142 -0.21 18.62 17.62
N GLY A 143 0.49 18.75 16.48
CA GLY A 143 1.62 19.67 16.36
C GLY A 143 2.99 19.04 16.59
N SER A 144 3.08 17.71 16.64
CA SER A 144 4.32 16.98 16.82
C SER A 144 4.40 15.74 15.94
N TRP A 145 5.61 15.39 15.54
CA TRP A 145 5.90 14.15 14.81
C TRP A 145 6.04 12.96 15.78
N ILE A 146 5.50 11.81 15.40
CA ILE A 146 5.52 10.57 16.19
C ILE A 146 5.94 9.40 15.27
N PRO A 147 7.07 8.71 15.52
CA PRO A 147 8.03 9.00 16.58
C PRO A 147 8.66 10.40 16.42
N PRO A 148 9.21 11.02 17.47
CA PRO A 148 9.96 12.26 17.30
C PRO A 148 11.21 11.99 16.47
N PHE A 149 11.57 12.97 15.64
CA PHE A 149 12.85 12.98 14.95
C PHE A 149 13.98 13.05 15.99
N PRO A 150 15.10 12.33 15.83
CA PRO A 150 16.27 12.50 16.68
C PRO A 150 16.64 13.98 16.71
N GLN A 151 16.65 14.58 17.90
CA GLN A 151 17.19 15.93 18.05
C GLN A 151 18.68 15.82 17.72
N GLN A 152 19.16 16.61 16.75
CA GLN A 152 20.59 16.80 16.52
C GLN A 152 21.19 17.55 17.72
N ASP A 153 21.30 16.86 18.84
CA ASP A 153 22.11 17.26 19.97
C ASP A 153 23.35 16.36 19.94
N ASP A 154 24.52 16.98 19.74
CA ASP A 154 25.83 16.33 19.87
C ASP A 154 25.89 15.54 21.20
N ASP A 155 26.41 14.31 21.12
CA ASP A 155 26.74 13.41 22.22
C ASP A 155 25.60 12.95 23.14
N THR A 156 25.10 11.72 22.96
CA THR A 156 25.25 10.59 23.92
C THR A 156 24.35 9.38 23.62
N GLU A 157 24.97 8.20 23.68
CA GLU A 157 24.44 6.87 24.02
C GLU A 157 22.94 6.78 24.39
N ILE A 158 22.10 6.26 23.48
CA ILE A 158 20.71 5.90 23.80
C ILE A 158 20.54 4.39 23.84
N LYS A 159 20.22 3.94 25.05
CA LYS A 159 19.95 2.57 25.47
C LYS A 159 18.67 2.04 24.81
N GLU A 160 18.76 0.78 24.38
CA GLU A 160 17.61 -0.05 24.00
C GLU A 160 16.51 0.00 25.07
N THR A 161 15.35 0.51 24.69
CA THR A 161 14.11 0.28 25.44
C THR A 161 13.23 -0.69 24.64
N ALA A 162 12.97 -1.83 25.27
CA ALA A 162 12.20 -2.96 24.78
C ALA A 162 10.85 -2.56 24.18
N ARG A 163 10.57 -3.08 22.97
CA ARG A 163 9.29 -2.93 22.28
C ARG A 163 8.37 -4.09 22.66
N GLU A 164 7.24 -3.78 23.29
CA GLU A 164 6.16 -4.72 23.57
C GLU A 164 5.64 -5.35 22.26
N LYS A 165 5.56 -6.69 22.26
CA LYS A 165 4.96 -7.47 21.20
C LYS A 165 3.45 -7.19 21.14
N ALA A 166 2.98 -6.76 19.97
CA ALA A 166 1.56 -6.82 19.61
C ALA A 166 1.11 -8.29 19.53
N PRO A 167 -0.18 -8.60 19.81
CA PRO A 167 -0.64 -9.98 20.00
C PRO A 167 -0.59 -10.76 18.70
N GLU A 168 0.13 -11.88 18.75
CA GLU A 168 0.21 -12.90 17.70
C GLU A 168 -1.13 -13.66 17.64
N THR A 169 -1.87 -13.51 16.54
CA THR A 169 -2.84 -14.52 16.08
C THR A 169 -2.14 -15.44 15.07
N VAL A 170 -1.91 -16.68 15.50
CA VAL A 170 -1.31 -17.84 14.80
C VAL A 170 -2.24 -18.25 13.63
N THR A 171 -1.77 -18.53 12.42
CA THR A 171 -1.12 -19.78 11.97
C THR A 171 -0.35 -19.57 10.66
N GLY A 172 0.95 -19.87 10.64
CA GLY A 172 1.73 -19.94 9.40
C GLY A 172 3.21 -20.16 9.70
N ASP A 173 3.68 -21.40 9.52
CA ASP A 173 5.12 -21.70 9.50
C ASP A 173 5.79 -20.84 8.41
N LYS A 174 7.03 -20.38 8.65
CA LYS A 174 7.79 -19.63 7.65
C LYS A 174 7.99 -20.52 6.42
N VAL A 175 7.39 -20.16 5.29
CA VAL A 175 7.53 -20.92 4.05
C VAL A 175 8.87 -20.50 3.43
N ASP A 176 9.82 -21.45 3.33
CA ASP A 176 11.11 -21.23 2.64
C ASP A 176 10.88 -21.27 1.11
N PHE A 177 10.17 -20.26 0.60
CA PHE A 177 9.92 -20.10 -0.83
C PHE A 177 11.21 -19.69 -1.55
N LYS A 178 11.50 -20.36 -2.67
CA LYS A 178 12.70 -20.11 -3.47
C LYS A 178 12.31 -19.96 -4.93
N PHE A 179 12.72 -18.85 -5.53
CA PHE A 179 12.59 -18.61 -6.96
C PHE A 179 13.49 -19.57 -7.74
N LYS A 180 12.89 -20.67 -8.21
CA LYS A 180 13.56 -21.69 -9.02
C LYS A 180 12.77 -21.95 -10.29
N PRO A 181 13.45 -22.17 -11.44
CA PRO A 181 12.81 -22.66 -12.65
C PRO A 181 11.90 -23.86 -12.38
N GLY A 182 10.72 -23.88 -12.99
CA GLY A 182 9.67 -24.88 -12.83
C GLY A 182 8.78 -24.71 -11.59
N THR A 183 8.96 -23.66 -10.80
CA THR A 183 8.09 -23.39 -9.63
C THR A 183 6.79 -22.72 -10.08
N LEU A 184 5.66 -23.24 -9.60
CA LEU A 184 4.35 -22.62 -9.78
C LEU A 184 4.19 -21.42 -8.86
N VAL A 185 3.70 -20.33 -9.40
CA VAL A 185 3.54 -19.04 -8.74
C VAL A 185 2.25 -18.37 -9.18
N GLU A 186 1.87 -17.34 -8.45
CA GLU A 186 0.87 -16.37 -8.89
C GLU A 186 1.55 -15.03 -9.14
N VAL A 187 1.12 -14.35 -10.20
CA VAL A 187 1.72 -13.11 -10.69
C VAL A 187 0.66 -12.01 -10.74
N CYS A 188 0.96 -10.84 -10.18
CA CYS A 188 0.12 -9.66 -10.35
C CYS A 188 0.69 -8.72 -11.43
N SER A 189 -0.19 -7.89 -11.99
CA SER A 189 0.20 -6.88 -12.98
C SER A 189 -0.33 -5.50 -12.54
N GLU A 190 0.54 -4.49 -12.68
CA GLU A 190 0.23 -3.08 -12.45
C GLU A 190 -0.43 -2.41 -13.67
N GLU A 191 -0.64 -3.16 -14.75
CA GLU A 191 -1.29 -2.62 -15.93
C GLU A 191 -2.76 -2.27 -15.67
N ASP A 192 -3.20 -1.14 -16.23
CA ASP A 192 -4.57 -0.69 -16.07
C ASP A 192 -5.55 -1.75 -16.60
N GLY A 193 -6.46 -2.19 -15.72
CA GLY A 193 -7.41 -3.27 -15.99
C GLY A 193 -7.02 -4.63 -15.41
N PHE A 194 -5.79 -4.79 -14.91
CA PHE A 194 -5.31 -6.02 -14.27
C PHE A 194 -4.88 -5.84 -12.81
N LYS A 195 -4.87 -4.59 -12.31
CA LYS A 195 -4.57 -4.24 -10.92
C LYS A 195 -5.44 -5.01 -9.93
N GLY A 196 -4.79 -5.68 -8.98
CA GLY A 196 -5.43 -6.50 -7.95
C GLY A 196 -5.79 -7.94 -8.38
N ALA A 197 -5.44 -8.35 -9.59
CA ALA A 197 -5.58 -9.73 -10.05
C ALA A 197 -4.27 -10.52 -9.92
N TRP A 198 -4.40 -11.80 -9.60
CA TRP A 198 -3.29 -12.75 -9.51
C TRP A 198 -3.47 -13.89 -10.51
N PHE A 199 -2.55 -14.00 -11.47
CA PHE A 199 -2.59 -14.98 -12.55
C PHE A 199 -1.62 -16.14 -12.28
N CYS A 200 -2.06 -17.37 -12.53
CA CYS A 200 -1.21 -18.54 -12.40
C CYS A 200 -0.12 -18.54 -13.47
N ALA A 201 1.12 -18.80 -13.05
CA ALA A 201 2.26 -18.87 -13.94
C ALA A 201 3.32 -19.86 -13.43
N THR A 202 4.24 -20.22 -14.32
CA THR A 202 5.42 -21.02 -14.03
C THR A 202 6.69 -20.18 -14.18
N LEU A 203 7.57 -20.22 -13.19
CA LEU A 203 8.90 -19.63 -13.28
C LEU A 203 9.75 -20.35 -14.34
N ILE A 204 10.23 -19.65 -15.37
CA ILE A 204 11.05 -20.25 -16.43
C ILE A 204 12.53 -20.08 -16.17
N GLU A 205 13.03 -18.84 -16.12
CA GLU A 205 14.44 -18.58 -15.81
C GLU A 205 14.67 -17.21 -15.17
N PRO A 206 15.71 -17.08 -14.32
CA PRO A 206 16.05 -15.79 -13.73
C PRO A 206 16.59 -14.84 -14.80
N LYS A 207 16.20 -13.56 -14.71
CA LYS A 207 16.67 -12.47 -15.56
C LYS A 207 17.44 -11.44 -14.74
N ALA A 208 18.06 -10.48 -15.42
CA ALA A 208 18.76 -9.39 -14.76
C ALA A 208 17.79 -8.48 -14.00
N GLY A 209 18.29 -7.77 -12.98
CA GLY A 209 17.50 -6.77 -12.26
C GLY A 209 16.36 -7.34 -11.43
N TRP A 210 16.57 -8.50 -10.78
CA TRP A 210 15.60 -9.13 -9.88
C TRP A 210 14.26 -9.46 -10.57
N LYS A 211 14.36 -9.91 -11.82
CA LYS A 211 13.23 -10.37 -12.61
C LYS A 211 13.32 -11.87 -12.86
N PHE A 212 12.18 -12.45 -13.16
CA PHE A 212 12.06 -13.81 -13.66
C PHE A 212 11.26 -13.77 -14.96
N GLU A 213 11.67 -14.54 -15.95
CA GLU A 213 10.76 -14.86 -17.04
C GLU A 213 9.74 -15.87 -16.52
N VAL A 214 8.47 -15.52 -16.61
CA VAL A 214 7.36 -16.39 -16.25
C VAL A 214 6.61 -16.79 -17.51
N GLU A 215 5.98 -17.95 -17.49
CA GLU A 215 5.05 -18.41 -18.53
C GLU A 215 3.67 -18.54 -17.88
N TYR A 216 2.66 -17.82 -18.38
CA TYR A 216 1.32 -17.86 -17.81
C TYR A 216 0.57 -19.12 -18.22
N ASP A 217 -0.24 -19.67 -17.32
CA ASP A 217 -0.95 -20.92 -17.57
C ASP A 217 -2.13 -20.76 -18.56
N SER A 218 -2.67 -19.54 -18.68
CA SER A 218 -3.94 -19.27 -19.36
C SER A 218 -3.86 -18.21 -20.48
N PHE A 219 -2.72 -17.55 -20.66
CA PHE A 219 -2.52 -16.55 -21.72
C PHE A 219 -1.66 -17.11 -22.83
N VAL A 220 -1.96 -16.73 -24.08
CA VAL A 220 -1.21 -17.12 -25.27
C VAL A 220 -0.39 -15.96 -25.81
N ASP A 221 0.67 -16.27 -26.55
CA ASP A 221 1.53 -15.29 -27.21
C ASP A 221 0.80 -14.60 -28.37
N ASP A 222 0.97 -13.28 -28.50
CA ASP A 222 0.30 -12.47 -29.53
C ASP A 222 0.72 -12.83 -30.97
N GLU A 223 1.92 -13.39 -31.17
CA GLU A 223 2.44 -13.80 -32.47
C GLU A 223 2.19 -15.29 -32.77
N ASP A 224 1.97 -16.12 -31.74
CA ASP A 224 1.80 -17.56 -31.85
C ASP A 224 0.78 -18.12 -30.83
N ASP A 225 -0.49 -18.22 -31.25
CA ASP A 225 -1.62 -18.76 -30.46
C ASP A 225 -1.39 -20.20 -29.91
N TYR A 226 -0.34 -20.90 -30.35
CA TYR A 226 0.02 -22.23 -29.85
C TYR A 226 1.06 -22.20 -28.72
N LYS A 227 1.58 -21.02 -28.37
CA LYS A 227 2.51 -20.82 -27.26
C LYS A 227 1.84 -20.02 -26.15
N LEU A 228 2.21 -20.36 -24.92
CA LEU A 228 1.81 -19.57 -23.76
C LEU A 228 2.61 -18.28 -23.70
N LEU A 229 1.96 -17.21 -23.23
CA LEU A 229 2.56 -15.90 -23.04
C LEU A 229 3.70 -15.99 -22.03
N ARG A 230 4.84 -15.38 -22.37
CA ARG A 230 5.97 -15.22 -21.47
C ARG A 230 6.32 -13.76 -21.26
N GLU A 231 6.59 -13.40 -20.02
CA GLU A 231 6.95 -12.03 -19.65
C GLU A 231 8.06 -11.98 -18.61
N GLU A 232 8.87 -10.91 -18.65
CA GLU A 232 9.84 -10.63 -17.61
C GLU A 232 9.20 -9.88 -16.46
N ILE A 233 8.90 -10.62 -15.40
CA ILE A 233 8.19 -10.12 -14.24
C ILE A 233 9.16 -9.88 -13.09
N SER A 234 8.98 -8.75 -12.42
CA SER A 234 9.68 -8.43 -11.18
C SER A 234 9.32 -9.47 -10.10
N ILE A 235 10.30 -10.00 -9.36
CA ILE A 235 10.02 -10.94 -8.26
C ILE A 235 9.07 -10.37 -7.19
N PHE A 236 8.89 -9.05 -7.15
CA PHE A 236 7.95 -8.35 -6.27
C PHE A 236 6.48 -8.55 -6.63
N HIS A 237 6.19 -8.84 -7.89
CA HIS A 237 4.84 -9.15 -8.37
C HIS A 237 4.61 -10.66 -8.44
N ILE A 238 5.45 -11.46 -7.77
CA ILE A 238 5.39 -12.91 -7.78
C ILE A 238 5.23 -13.40 -6.34
N ARG A 239 4.22 -14.24 -6.13
CA ARG A 239 4.03 -14.98 -4.87
C ARG A 239 3.93 -16.48 -5.14
N PRO A 240 4.20 -17.35 -4.17
CA PRO A 240 3.87 -18.77 -4.32
C PRO A 240 2.37 -18.97 -4.60
N VAL A 241 1.98 -20.18 -4.98
CA VAL A 241 0.55 -20.53 -4.95
C VAL A 241 0.09 -20.62 -3.48
N PRO A 242 -1.03 -19.99 -3.10
CA PRO A 242 -1.55 -20.09 -1.74
C PRO A 242 -1.78 -21.55 -1.34
N PRO A 243 -1.47 -21.93 -0.09
CA PRO A 243 -1.76 -23.26 0.41
C PRO A 243 -3.27 -23.47 0.39
N LYS A 244 -3.67 -24.71 0.11
CA LYS A 244 -5.07 -25.11 0.27
C LYS A 244 -5.44 -24.97 1.74
N THR A 245 -6.42 -24.13 2.02
CA THR A 245 -7.06 -24.07 3.32
C THR A 245 -7.95 -25.29 3.52
N ASP A 246 -8.27 -25.63 4.77
CA ASP A 246 -9.33 -26.60 5.04
C ASP A 246 -10.62 -26.18 4.32
N ASP A 247 -11.43 -27.15 3.88
CA ASP A 247 -12.69 -26.91 3.19
C ASP A 247 -13.59 -26.04 4.08
N ILE A 248 -13.72 -24.75 3.74
CA ILE A 248 -14.70 -23.88 4.38
C ILE A 248 -16.06 -24.30 3.85
N ASP A 249 -16.89 -24.90 4.70
CA ASP A 249 -18.22 -25.37 4.31
C ASP A 249 -19.10 -24.24 3.71
N GLU A 250 -18.97 -23.01 4.22
CA GLU A 250 -19.75 -21.86 3.74
C GLU A 250 -19.05 -20.52 4.04
N PHE A 251 -19.04 -19.60 3.07
CA PHE A 251 -18.60 -18.22 3.29
C PHE A 251 -19.71 -17.36 3.90
N LYS A 252 -19.35 -16.36 4.68
CA LYS A 252 -20.30 -15.42 5.30
C LYS A 252 -20.22 -14.05 4.63
N VAL A 253 -21.30 -13.28 4.72
CA VAL A 253 -21.27 -11.86 4.34
C VAL A 253 -20.15 -11.17 5.13
N LEU A 254 -19.39 -10.31 4.43
CA LEU A 254 -18.15 -9.65 4.86
C LEU A 254 -16.89 -10.53 4.93
N ASP A 255 -16.97 -11.83 4.63
CA ASP A 255 -15.75 -12.61 4.44
C ASP A 255 -15.02 -12.10 3.18
N GLU A 256 -13.70 -11.92 3.30
CA GLU A 256 -12.82 -11.61 2.18
C GLU A 256 -12.39 -12.90 1.48
N VAL A 257 -12.49 -12.90 0.15
CA VAL A 257 -12.26 -14.07 -0.70
C VAL A 257 -11.46 -13.67 -1.93
N ASP A 258 -10.73 -14.62 -2.49
CA ASP A 258 -10.25 -14.51 -3.87
C ASP A 258 -11.28 -15.20 -4.78
N ALA A 259 -11.81 -14.46 -5.74
CA ALA A 259 -12.74 -14.95 -6.76
C ALA A 259 -12.02 -15.20 -8.09
N TYR A 260 -12.19 -16.40 -8.65
CA TYR A 260 -11.63 -16.75 -9.94
C TYR A 260 -12.46 -16.15 -11.07
N TYR A 261 -11.90 -15.19 -11.79
CA TYR A 261 -12.57 -14.49 -12.87
C TYR A 261 -11.55 -14.08 -13.95
N ARG A 262 -11.90 -14.29 -15.23
CA ARG A 262 -11.04 -13.98 -16.38
C ARG A 262 -9.60 -14.49 -16.20
N ASP A 263 -9.51 -15.76 -15.83
CA ASP A 263 -8.24 -16.50 -15.69
C ASP A 263 -7.31 -16.01 -14.57
N GLY A 264 -7.79 -15.12 -13.70
CA GLY A 264 -7.07 -14.65 -12.52
C GLY A 264 -7.88 -14.75 -11.23
N TRP A 265 -7.20 -14.65 -10.09
CA TRP A 265 -7.79 -14.55 -8.76
C TRP A 265 -7.89 -13.08 -8.35
N TRP A 266 -9.10 -12.64 -8.04
CA TRP A 266 -9.42 -11.25 -7.70
C TRP A 266 -9.89 -11.15 -6.27
N VAL A 267 -9.30 -10.21 -5.52
CA VAL A 267 -9.71 -9.96 -4.13
C VAL A 267 -11.07 -9.29 -4.10
N GLY A 268 -11.99 -9.84 -3.33
CA GLY A 268 -13.34 -9.29 -3.16
C GLY A 268 -13.94 -9.67 -1.81
N VAL A 269 -15.09 -9.07 -1.51
CA VAL A 269 -15.80 -9.29 -0.25
C VAL A 269 -17.17 -9.89 -0.53
N VAL A 270 -17.56 -10.93 0.21
CA VAL A 270 -18.91 -11.51 0.10
C VAL A 270 -19.93 -10.48 0.52
N SER A 271 -20.73 -9.96 -0.41
CA SER A 271 -21.80 -9.01 -0.10
C SER A 271 -23.13 -9.70 0.15
N LYS A 272 -23.37 -10.86 -0.47
CA LYS A 272 -24.57 -11.68 -0.25
C LYS A 272 -24.22 -13.17 -0.31
N VAL A 273 -24.83 -13.95 0.59
CA VAL A 273 -24.86 -15.41 0.50
C VAL A 273 -26.18 -15.81 -0.14
N LEU A 274 -26.11 -16.57 -1.23
CA LEU A 274 -27.27 -17.11 -1.93
C LEU A 274 -27.43 -18.59 -1.57
N GLY A 275 -28.62 -19.16 -1.78
CA GLY A 275 -28.81 -20.61 -1.68
C GLY A 275 -27.99 -21.36 -2.73
N ASP A 276 -27.85 -22.67 -2.55
CA ASP A 276 -27.17 -23.58 -3.48
C ASP A 276 -25.67 -23.28 -3.71
N SER A 277 -24.95 -22.92 -2.63
CA SER A 277 -23.48 -22.69 -2.66
C SER A 277 -23.05 -21.59 -3.63
N LYS A 278 -23.83 -20.51 -3.68
CA LYS A 278 -23.58 -19.33 -4.52
C LYS A 278 -23.43 -18.08 -3.66
N TYR A 279 -22.63 -17.14 -4.15
CA TYR A 279 -22.30 -15.92 -3.43
C TYR A 279 -22.28 -14.74 -4.39
N VAL A 280 -22.63 -13.56 -3.89
CA VAL A 280 -22.36 -12.29 -4.59
C VAL A 280 -21.14 -11.68 -3.96
N ILE A 281 -20.12 -11.43 -4.79
CA ILE A 281 -18.86 -10.82 -4.39
C ILE A 281 -18.85 -9.38 -4.87
N TYR A 282 -18.52 -8.46 -3.97
CA TYR A 282 -18.28 -7.06 -4.24
C TYR A 282 -16.79 -6.82 -4.43
N PHE A 283 -16.41 -6.27 -5.58
CA PHE A 283 -15.04 -5.88 -5.90
C PHE A 283 -14.86 -4.39 -5.62
N ILE A 284 -14.05 -4.07 -4.60
CA ILE A 284 -13.91 -2.69 -4.12
C ILE A 284 -13.26 -1.78 -5.17
N ASN A 285 -12.32 -2.29 -5.96
CA ASN A 285 -11.57 -1.51 -6.94
C ASN A 285 -12.43 -1.11 -8.16
N SER A 286 -13.39 -1.95 -8.57
CA SER A 286 -14.29 -1.65 -9.69
C SER A 286 -15.67 -1.16 -9.25
N ASN A 287 -16.02 -1.27 -7.95
CA ASN A 287 -17.35 -1.00 -7.41
C ASN A 287 -18.44 -1.84 -8.11
N GLU A 288 -18.13 -3.11 -8.38
CA GLU A 288 -19.02 -4.07 -9.05
C GLU A 288 -19.43 -5.20 -8.10
N GLU A 289 -20.62 -5.76 -8.31
CA GLU A 289 -21.09 -6.99 -7.67
C GLU A 289 -21.29 -8.08 -8.72
N MET A 290 -20.78 -9.29 -8.47
CA MET A 290 -20.90 -10.43 -9.38
C MET A 290 -21.23 -11.73 -8.64
N GLU A 291 -21.97 -12.63 -9.29
CA GLU A 291 -22.33 -13.95 -8.72
C GLU A 291 -21.26 -14.99 -9.06
N PHE A 292 -20.83 -15.74 -8.05
CA PHE A 292 -19.86 -16.84 -8.15
C PHE A 292 -20.38 -18.10 -7.45
N GLN A 293 -19.99 -19.25 -7.97
CA GLN A 293 -20.13 -20.54 -7.27
C GLN A 293 -19.05 -20.69 -6.21
N HIS A 294 -19.33 -21.49 -5.17
CA HIS A 294 -18.36 -21.80 -4.12
C HIS A 294 -17.02 -22.32 -4.68
N SER A 295 -17.04 -23.14 -5.74
CA SER A 295 -15.84 -23.69 -6.38
C SER A 295 -14.97 -22.67 -7.10
N GLU A 296 -15.52 -21.47 -7.36
CA GLU A 296 -14.82 -20.35 -8.01
C GLU A 296 -14.26 -19.38 -6.96
N LEU A 297 -14.42 -19.69 -5.67
CA LEU A 297 -13.95 -18.88 -4.57
C LEU A 297 -12.93 -19.66 -3.75
N ARG A 298 -11.97 -18.94 -3.19
CA ARG A 298 -11.11 -19.44 -2.11
C ARG A 298 -10.97 -18.38 -1.05
N VAL A 299 -10.51 -18.80 0.13
CA VAL A 299 -10.23 -17.84 1.20
C VAL A 299 -9.12 -16.91 0.77
N HIS A 300 -9.32 -15.61 0.96
CA HIS A 300 -8.27 -14.63 0.69
C HIS A 300 -7.10 -14.84 1.65
N GLN A 301 -5.89 -14.84 1.09
CA GLN A 301 -4.63 -14.96 1.81
C GLN A 301 -3.64 -13.94 1.26
N ASP A 302 -3.00 -13.20 2.16
CA ASP A 302 -1.91 -12.30 1.80
C ASP A 302 -0.57 -13.03 1.92
N TRP A 303 0.34 -12.74 0.99
CA TRP A 303 1.73 -13.19 1.05
C TRP A 303 2.61 -12.08 1.65
N VAL A 304 2.98 -12.24 2.92
CA VAL A 304 3.74 -11.25 3.69
C VAL A 304 4.89 -11.93 4.43
N ASP A 305 6.09 -11.37 4.37
CA ASP A 305 7.28 -11.86 5.09
C ASP A 305 7.58 -13.36 4.90
N ASN A 306 7.43 -13.85 3.66
CA ASN A 306 7.57 -15.27 3.30
C ASN A 306 6.59 -16.19 4.05
N LYS A 307 5.39 -15.69 4.34
CA LYS A 307 4.30 -16.41 4.99
C LYS A 307 2.97 -16.06 4.36
N TRP A 308 2.09 -17.05 4.33
CA TRP A 308 0.68 -16.81 4.08
C TRP A 308 0.01 -16.37 5.37
N VAL A 309 -0.71 -15.26 5.30
CA VAL A 309 -1.53 -14.77 6.41
C VAL A 309 -2.97 -14.66 5.95
N MET A 310 -3.89 -15.11 6.82
CA MET A 310 -5.32 -14.98 6.57
C MET A 310 -5.73 -13.54 6.90
N ALA A 311 -6.56 -12.93 6.06
CA ALA A 311 -7.20 -11.68 6.42
C ALA A 311 -8.01 -11.87 7.72
N SER A 312 -7.84 -10.93 8.66
CA SER A 312 -8.54 -10.99 9.94
C SER A 312 -10.03 -10.75 9.71
N LYS A 313 -10.87 -11.72 10.09
CA LYS A 313 -12.33 -11.53 10.09
C LYS A 313 -12.67 -10.39 11.06
N VAL A 314 -13.30 -9.34 10.53
CA VAL A 314 -13.87 -8.22 11.32
C VAL A 314 -15.14 -8.67 12.02
#